data_AF-A0A109IIY8-F1
#
_entry.id   AF-A0A109IIY8-F1
#
_cell.length_a   1.000
_cell.length_b   1.000
_cell.length_c   1.000
_cell.angle_alpha   90.00
_cell.angle_beta   90.00
_cell.angle_gamma   90.00
#
_symmetry.space_group_name_H-M   'P 1'
#
loop_
_entity.id
_entity.type
_entity.pdbx_description
1 polymer ?
#
loop_
_entity_poly.entity_id
_entity_poly.type
_entity_poly.pdbx_seq_one_letter_code
_entity_poly.pdbx_strand_id
1 'polypeptide(L)' 'MRRHDEPNEYGFAGGATAPQTPADARPDEQDRAEAVAVPGDDLTEPVAEALQETEPDGRDPAPRRGR' A
#
# COMPACT_ATOMS: atom_id res chain seq x y z
N MET A 1 17.77 -15.63 -19.70
CA MET A 1 16.63 -15.89 -18.80
C MET A 1 17.18 -16.63 -17.59
N ARG A 2 17.12 -16.06 -16.37
CA ARG A 2 17.49 -16.80 -15.17
C ARG A 2 16.39 -17.84 -14.91
N ARG A 3 16.77 -19.10 -14.75
CA ARG A 3 15.83 -20.19 -14.44
C ARG A 3 15.42 -20.02 -12.99
N HIS A 4 14.24 -19.44 -12.78
CA HIS A 4 13.64 -19.32 -11.45
C HIS A 4 12.93 -20.61 -11.02
N ASP A 5 12.84 -21.57 -11.94
CA ASP A 5 12.21 -22.88 -11.72
C ASP A 5 13.18 -23.93 -11.16
N GLU A 6 14.47 -23.60 -10.98
CA GLU A 6 15.44 -24.51 -10.36
C GLU A 6 15.32 -24.42 -8.82
N PRO A 7 15.25 -25.56 -8.10
CA PRO A 7 15.26 -25.57 -6.64
C PRO A 7 16.53 -24.90 -6.09
N ASN A 8 16.37 -24.07 -5.05
CA ASN A 8 17.51 -23.49 -4.32
C ASN A 8 18.28 -24.57 -3.52
N GLU A 9 19.31 -24.16 -2.78
CA GLU A 9 20.13 -25.05 -1.94
C GLU A 9 19.35 -25.82 -0.86
N TYR A 10 18.13 -25.38 -0.56
CA TYR A 10 17.20 -26.00 0.38
C TYR A 10 16.10 -26.81 -0.33
N GLY A 11 16.16 -26.96 -1.66
CA GLY A 11 15.19 -27.69 -2.46
C GLY A 11 13.91 -26.92 -2.81
N PHE A 12 13.87 -25.60 -2.61
CA PHE A 12 12.69 -24.76 -2.89
C PHE A 12 12.80 -24.07 -4.26
N ALA A 13 11.85 -24.35 -5.16
CA ALA A 13 11.85 -23.89 -6.56
C ALA A 13 10.89 -22.72 -6.84
N GLY A 14 10.55 -21.89 -5.84
CA GLY A 14 9.74 -20.68 -6.06
C GLY A 14 8.22 -20.90 -6.24
N GLY A 15 7.77 -22.15 -6.37
CA GLY A 15 6.35 -22.51 -6.43
C GLY A 15 5.65 -22.39 -5.07
N ALA A 16 4.32 -22.28 -5.10
CA ALA A 16 3.52 -22.39 -3.88
C ALA A 16 3.78 -23.74 -3.20
N THR A 17 4.27 -23.71 -1.96
CA THR A 17 4.48 -24.93 -1.14
C THR A 17 3.23 -25.36 -0.39
N ALA A 18 2.23 -24.50 -0.33
CA ALA A 18 0.92 -24.86 0.18
C ALA A 18 0.16 -25.63 -0.90
N PRO A 19 -0.67 -26.62 -0.52
CA PRO A 19 -1.64 -27.20 -1.44
C PRO A 19 -2.46 -26.09 -2.09
N GLN A 20 -2.70 -26.21 -3.39
CA GLN A 20 -3.63 -25.34 -4.09
C GLN A 20 -4.99 -25.44 -3.39
N THR A 21 -5.59 -24.29 -3.04
CA THR A 21 -6.95 -24.28 -2.50
C THR A 21 -7.93 -24.82 -3.54
N PRO A 22 -8.95 -25.59 -3.11
CA PRO A 22 -10.02 -26.03 -4.01
C PRO A 22 -10.67 -24.82 -4.68
N ALA A 23 -10.93 -24.91 -5.99
CA ALA A 23 -11.53 -23.81 -6.75
C ALA A 23 -12.91 -23.38 -6.21
N ASP A 24 -13.64 -24.32 -5.58
CA ASP A 24 -14.97 -24.11 -4.99
C ASP A 24 -14.95 -24.13 -3.45
N ALA A 25 -13.82 -23.77 -2.83
CA ALA A 25 -13.75 -23.65 -1.38
C ALA A 25 -14.83 -22.67 -0.90
N ARG A 26 -15.72 -23.14 -0.02
CA ARG A 26 -16.70 -22.26 0.62
C ARG A 26 -15.95 -21.28 1.52
N PRO A 27 -16.34 -20.00 1.54
CA PRO A 27 -15.69 -19.02 2.40
C PRO A 27 -15.77 -19.45 3.86
N ASP A 28 -14.63 -19.51 4.51
CA ASP A 28 -14.50 -19.89 5.92
C ASP A 28 -14.52 -18.67 6.85
N GLU A 29 -14.28 -18.89 8.14
CA GLU A 29 -14.26 -17.81 9.13
C GLU A 29 -13.08 -16.85 8.91
N GLN A 30 -11.96 -17.36 8.40
CA GLN A 30 -10.80 -16.55 8.09
C GLN A 30 -11.09 -15.66 6.88
N ASP A 31 -11.68 -16.20 5.82
CA ASP A 31 -12.08 -15.42 4.63
C ASP A 31 -13.04 -14.28 5.00
N ARG A 32 -13.96 -14.51 5.95
CA ARG A 32 -14.89 -13.47 6.43
C ARG A 32 -14.20 -12.41 7.28
N ALA A 33 -13.21 -12.80 8.06
CA ALA A 33 -12.40 -11.87 8.83
C ALA A 33 -11.53 -10.98 7.92
N GLU A 34 -11.07 -11.52 6.80
CA GLU A 34 -10.35 -10.79 5.76
C GLU A 34 -11.28 -9.91 4.91
N ALA A 35 -12.55 -10.30 4.75
CA ALA A 35 -13.57 -9.54 4.03
C ALA A 35 -14.10 -8.30 4.78
N VAL A 36 -13.51 -7.93 5.91
CA VAL A 36 -13.85 -6.69 6.61
C VAL A 36 -13.55 -5.52 5.68
N ALA A 37 -14.61 -4.84 5.23
CA ALA A 37 -14.50 -3.68 4.37
C ALA A 37 -13.62 -2.63 5.05
N VAL A 38 -12.50 -2.30 4.42
CA VAL A 38 -11.78 -1.07 4.75
C VAL A 38 -12.76 0.07 4.48
N PRO A 39 -13.02 0.95 5.47
CA PRO A 39 -13.86 2.12 5.24
C PRO A 39 -13.40 2.83 3.97
N GLY A 40 -14.31 3.09 3.05
CA GLY A 40 -14.02 3.84 1.82
C GLY A 40 -13.75 5.33 2.08
N ASP A 41 -13.69 5.73 3.34
CA ASP A 41 -13.39 7.09 3.76
C ASP A 41 -11.95 7.45 3.43
N ASP A 42 -11.74 8.70 3.04
CA ASP A 42 -10.41 9.22 2.76
C ASP A 42 -9.66 9.47 4.09
N LEU A 43 -8.86 8.50 4.50
CA LEU A 43 -8.01 8.60 5.69
C LEU A 43 -6.84 9.57 5.51
N THR A 44 -6.63 10.11 4.29
CA THR A 44 -5.54 11.04 3.98
C THR A 44 -5.93 12.50 4.13
N GLU A 45 -7.22 12.82 4.25
CA GLU A 45 -7.72 14.19 4.43
C GLU A 45 -7.05 14.92 5.62
N PRO A 46 -6.96 14.34 6.84
CA PRO A 46 -6.32 15.05 7.96
C PRO A 46 -4.82 15.29 7.74
N VAL A 47 -4.16 14.42 6.98
CA VAL A 47 -2.75 14.58 6.60
C VAL A 47 -2.61 15.71 5.58
N ALA A 48 -3.50 15.78 4.60
CA ALA A 48 -3.52 16.84 3.60
C ALA A 48 -3.82 18.23 4.21
N GLU A 49 -4.71 18.29 5.21
CA GLU A 49 -4.99 19.50 5.98
C GLU A 49 -3.76 19.96 6.78
N ALA A 50 -3.13 19.06 7.54
CA ALA A 50 -1.95 19.38 8.34
C ALA A 50 -0.76 19.87 7.49
N LEU A 51 -0.60 19.32 6.28
CA LEU A 51 0.42 19.78 5.34
C LEU A 51 0.13 21.20 4.80
N GLN A 52 -1.13 21.51 4.50
CA GLN A 52 -1.54 22.87 4.08
C GLN A 52 -1.35 23.91 5.19
N GLU A 53 -1.61 23.57 6.44
CA GLU A 53 -1.37 24.47 7.58
C GLU A 53 0.12 24.75 7.82
N THR A 54 0.99 23.80 7.44
CA THR A 54 2.43 23.89 7.69
C THR A 54 3.19 24.55 6.53
N GLU A 55 2.61 24.63 5.33
CA GLU A 55 3.21 25.37 4.22
C GLU A 55 3.27 26.88 4.56
N PRO A 56 4.46 27.49 4.62
CA PRO A 56 4.56 28.93 4.75
C PRO A 56 4.00 29.54 3.46
N ASP A 57 2.89 30.25 3.59
CA ASP A 57 2.23 30.99 2.52
C ASP A 57 3.30 31.78 1.76
N GLY A 58 3.60 31.32 0.54
CA GLY A 58 4.79 31.66 -0.25
C GLY A 58 4.81 33.09 -0.79
N ARG A 59 4.26 34.04 -0.03
CA ARG A 59 4.25 35.46 -0.34
C ARG A 59 5.23 36.19 0.56
N ASP A 60 6.51 36.01 0.26
CA ASP A 60 7.54 36.98 0.67
C ASP A 60 7.25 38.31 -0.05
N PRO A 61 6.80 39.37 0.64
CA PRO A 61 6.66 40.67 -0.01
C PRO A 61 8.07 41.23 -0.20
N ALA A 62 8.67 40.92 -1.35
CA ALA A 62 9.96 41.49 -1.76
C ALA A 62 9.99 43.00 -1.45
N PRO A 63 11.02 43.50 -0.72
CA PRO A 63 11.04 44.89 -0.29
C PRO A 63 11.14 45.79 -1.52
N ARG A 64 10.13 46.63 -1.73
CA ARG A 64 10.17 47.68 -2.76
C ARG A 64 11.30 48.66 -2.45
N ARG A 65 12.48 48.43 -3.05
CA ARG A 65 13.50 49.47 -3.21
C ARG A 65 13.19 50.22 -4.50
N GLY A 66 12.49 51.35 -4.35
CA GLY A 66 12.20 52.30 -5.43
C GLY A 66 12.63 53.69 -5.00
N ARG A 67 13.48 54.30 -5.82
CA ARG A 67 14.24 55.54 -5.67
C ARG A 67 13.38 56.79 -5.63
#